data_AF-A0A174G9B4-F1
#
_entry.id   AF-A0A174G9B4-F1
#
_cell.length_a   1.000
_cell.length_b   1.000
_cell.length_c   1.000
_cell.angle_alpha   90.00
_cell.angle_beta   90.00
_cell.angle_gamma   90.00
#
_symmetry.space_group_name_H-M   'P 1'
#
loop_
_entity.id
_entity.type
_entity.pdbx_description
1 polymer ?
#
loop_
_entity_poly.entity_id
_entity_poly.type
_entity_poly.pdbx_seq_one_letter_code
_entity_poly.pdbx_strand_id
1 'polypeptide(L)'
;MKTSQNKPLIFPNTMELFFSNCATRINNEIITQGKTAKDLYSDEKLVSRIRHNRRSDKQNRYLLTDTFIQEALIKSKLFNSKFDVLWGNEKEITETAFSIFYRIFLDMYSSELKDKYVPITDQVLIDYAPYARSLTYHDILKEQNIAHDDLSYGVIPDEIFSDLPSSRFLAISFLYKKCQFEFLKIFLDFTHNTTSFFKIDSIFKNNFIDTKFIELIKKYMPTSDSLGLRVQQLIISDISHSKDLIAEYPNTNETTALRRELVYLSSEYVFKIMKLQEKYLSLYLPNHSN
;
A
#
# COMPACT_ATOMS: atom_id res chain seq x y z
N MET A 1 -22.19 11.75 31.20
CA MET A 1 -22.21 10.79 30.06
C MET A 1 -20.95 10.98 29.25
N LYS A 2 -20.00 10.04 29.30
CA LYS A 2 -18.84 10.06 28.41
C LYS A 2 -19.35 9.71 27.00
N THR A 3 -19.36 10.68 26.11
CA THR A 3 -19.44 10.45 24.67
C THR A 3 -18.29 9.52 24.31
N SER A 4 -18.58 8.24 24.02
CA SER A 4 -17.58 7.37 23.45
C SER A 4 -17.27 7.95 22.07
N GLN A 5 -16.19 8.74 21.98
CA GLN A 5 -15.58 9.02 20.70
C GLN A 5 -15.32 7.66 20.05
N ASN A 6 -15.98 7.38 18.93
CA ASN A 6 -15.72 6.16 18.18
C ASN A 6 -14.22 6.15 17.89
N LYS A 7 -13.50 5.19 18.47
CA LYS A 7 -12.08 5.03 18.21
C LYS A 7 -11.92 4.87 16.69
N PRO A 8 -11.04 5.66 16.04
CA PRO A 8 -10.82 5.54 14.61
C PRO A 8 -10.40 4.10 14.29
N LEU A 9 -10.90 3.59 13.17
CA LEU A 9 -10.51 2.27 12.67
C LEU A 9 -9.01 2.24 12.46
N ILE A 10 -8.38 1.14 12.89
CA ILE A 10 -7.01 0.86 12.51
C ILE A 10 -7.04 0.27 11.08
N PHE A 11 -6.12 0.69 10.22
CA PHE A 11 -6.10 0.28 8.80
C PHE A 11 -7.40 0.61 8.04
N PRO A 12 -7.84 1.89 8.01
CA PRO A 12 -9.14 2.27 7.45
C PRO A 12 -9.29 1.93 5.96
N ASN A 13 -8.26 2.07 5.13
CA ASN A 13 -8.33 1.75 3.70
C ASN A 13 -8.57 0.26 3.48
N THR A 14 -7.89 -0.58 4.27
CA THR A 14 -8.03 -2.04 4.21
C THR A 14 -9.38 -2.49 4.76
N MET A 15 -9.81 -1.94 5.91
CA MET A 15 -11.12 -2.24 6.49
C MET A 15 -12.26 -1.83 5.55
N GLU A 16 -12.21 -0.63 4.96
CA GLU A 16 -13.22 -0.21 3.98
C GLU A 16 -13.32 -1.17 2.79
N LEU A 17 -12.20 -1.74 2.32
CA LEU A 17 -12.24 -2.77 1.27
C LEU A 17 -12.96 -4.03 1.76
N PHE A 18 -12.58 -4.57 2.92
CA PHE A 18 -13.21 -5.79 3.45
C PHE A 18 -14.72 -5.65 3.60
N PHE A 19 -15.15 -4.54 4.19
CA PHE A 19 -16.58 -4.28 4.42
C PHE A 19 -17.33 -3.91 3.15
N SER A 20 -16.68 -3.24 2.18
CA SER A 20 -17.28 -3.00 0.87
C SER A 20 -17.50 -4.31 0.10
N ASN A 21 -16.52 -5.22 0.11
CA ASN A 21 -16.67 -6.53 -0.51
C ASN A 21 -17.79 -7.33 0.18
N CYS A 22 -17.86 -7.28 1.50
CA CYS A 22 -18.94 -7.90 2.26
C CYS A 22 -20.33 -7.37 1.86
N ALA A 23 -20.50 -6.04 1.75
CA ALA A 23 -21.76 -5.43 1.33
C ALA A 23 -22.15 -5.85 -0.10
N THR A 24 -21.18 -5.87 -1.02
CA THR A 24 -21.37 -6.33 -2.40
C THR A 24 -21.82 -7.79 -2.44
N ARG A 25 -21.15 -8.69 -1.71
CA ARG A 25 -21.52 -10.10 -1.61
C ARG A 25 -22.96 -10.27 -1.12
N ILE A 26 -23.31 -9.60 -0.02
CA ILE A 26 -24.66 -9.66 0.55
C ILE A 26 -25.69 -9.19 -0.49
N ASN A 27 -25.44 -8.07 -1.16
CA ASN A 27 -26.37 -7.57 -2.17
C ASN A 27 -26.52 -8.55 -3.35
N ASN A 28 -25.43 -9.15 -3.82
CA ASN A 28 -25.45 -10.12 -4.91
C ASN A 28 -26.25 -11.37 -4.54
N GLU A 29 -26.05 -11.94 -3.35
CA GLU A 29 -26.82 -13.11 -2.90
C GLU A 29 -28.32 -12.80 -2.73
N ILE A 30 -28.68 -11.63 -2.20
CA ILE A 30 -30.08 -11.20 -2.09
C ILE A 30 -30.74 -11.14 -3.48
N ILE A 31 -30.05 -10.56 -4.46
CA ILE A 31 -30.56 -10.44 -5.84
C ILE A 31 -30.66 -11.81 -6.50
N THR A 32 -29.60 -12.63 -6.44
CA THR A 32 -29.55 -13.96 -7.06
C THR A 32 -30.64 -14.88 -6.51
N GLN A 33 -30.94 -14.79 -5.21
CA GLN A 33 -31.97 -15.61 -4.58
C GLN A 33 -33.38 -15.00 -4.63
N GLY A 34 -33.54 -13.83 -5.24
CA GLY A 34 -34.84 -13.16 -5.40
C GLY A 34 -35.49 -12.74 -4.07
N LYS A 35 -34.70 -12.50 -3.01
CA LYS A 35 -35.22 -12.16 -1.68
C LYS A 35 -35.42 -10.65 -1.52
N THR A 36 -36.45 -10.27 -0.78
CA THR A 36 -36.67 -8.88 -0.38
C THR A 36 -36.05 -8.59 0.99
N ALA A 37 -35.91 -7.30 1.34
CA ALA A 37 -35.41 -6.92 2.67
C ALA A 37 -36.30 -7.46 3.80
N LYS A 38 -37.61 -7.50 3.57
CA LYS A 38 -38.62 -8.01 4.50
C LYS A 38 -38.48 -9.51 4.76
N ASP A 39 -38.02 -10.26 3.76
CA ASP A 39 -37.81 -11.72 3.88
C ASP A 39 -36.60 -12.07 4.75
N LEU A 40 -35.68 -11.12 4.95
CA LEU A 40 -34.38 -11.36 5.58
C LEU A 40 -34.34 -10.94 7.04
N TYR A 41 -34.94 -9.80 7.37
CA TYR A 41 -34.81 -9.23 8.71
C TYR A 41 -35.96 -8.28 9.02
N SER A 42 -36.34 -8.20 10.30
CA SER A 42 -37.42 -7.32 10.75
C SER A 42 -37.12 -5.83 10.53
N ASP A 43 -35.85 -5.44 10.58
CA ASP A 43 -35.40 -4.09 10.23
C ASP A 43 -34.98 -4.00 8.75
N GLU A 44 -35.96 -3.73 7.89
CA GLU A 44 -35.74 -3.55 6.44
C GLU A 44 -34.79 -2.39 6.12
N LYS A 45 -34.77 -1.33 6.96
CA LYS A 45 -33.87 -0.19 6.77
C LYS A 45 -32.43 -0.58 7.01
N LEU A 46 -32.17 -1.44 8.00
CA LEU A 46 -30.84 -1.99 8.25
C LEU A 46 -30.34 -2.78 7.03
N VAL A 47 -31.18 -3.68 6.49
CA VAL A 47 -30.85 -4.46 5.28
C VAL A 47 -30.53 -3.52 4.11
N SER A 48 -31.39 -2.53 3.84
CA SER A 48 -31.17 -1.55 2.76
C SER A 48 -29.85 -0.79 2.92
N ARG A 49 -29.53 -0.33 4.14
CA ARG A 49 -28.27 0.37 4.41
C ARG A 49 -27.05 -0.50 4.14
N ILE A 50 -27.09 -1.77 4.56
CA ILE A 50 -25.99 -2.73 4.33
C ILE A 50 -25.83 -2.98 2.83
N ARG A 51 -26.91 -3.23 2.09
CA ARG A 51 -26.90 -3.45 0.64
C ARG A 51 -26.27 -2.29 -0.14
N HIS A 52 -26.53 -1.06 0.31
CA HIS A 52 -25.98 0.15 -0.31
C HIS A 52 -24.68 0.63 0.34
N ASN A 53 -24.01 -0.23 1.11
CA ASN A 53 -22.74 0.04 1.77
C ASN A 53 -22.75 1.36 2.59
N ARG A 54 -23.91 1.73 3.14
CA ARG A 54 -24.09 2.97 3.90
C ARG A 54 -23.33 2.88 5.23
N ARG A 55 -22.68 3.98 5.59
CA ARG A 55 -21.87 4.10 6.81
C ARG A 55 -22.65 4.81 7.91
N SER A 56 -22.37 4.45 9.15
CA SER A 56 -22.90 5.12 10.33
C SER A 56 -21.76 5.73 11.15
N ASP A 57 -21.82 7.04 11.38
CA ASP A 57 -20.81 7.74 12.18
C ASP A 57 -21.06 7.64 13.68
N LYS A 58 -22.27 7.23 14.07
CA LYS A 58 -22.73 7.24 15.47
C LYS A 58 -22.52 5.90 16.19
N GLN A 59 -22.62 4.77 15.49
CA GLN A 59 -22.52 3.39 16.01
C GLN A 59 -22.09 2.44 14.88
N ASN A 60 -21.55 1.24 15.20
CA ASN A 60 -21.07 0.18 14.28
C ASN A 60 -21.04 0.62 12.81
N ARG A 61 -19.90 1.17 12.37
CA ARG A 61 -19.75 1.89 11.10
C ARG A 61 -20.31 1.14 9.89
N TYR A 62 -20.20 -0.18 9.90
CA TYR A 62 -20.58 -1.06 8.80
C TYR A 62 -21.93 -1.74 8.98
N LEU A 63 -22.61 -1.49 10.11
CA LEU A 63 -23.95 -1.96 10.44
C LEU A 63 -24.11 -3.50 10.48
N LEU A 64 -23.02 -4.25 10.36
CA LEU A 64 -22.97 -5.72 10.46
C LEU A 64 -22.78 -6.13 11.91
N THR A 65 -23.86 -6.56 12.56
CA THR A 65 -23.82 -7.16 13.89
C THR A 65 -23.85 -8.68 13.81
N ASP A 66 -23.34 -9.37 14.83
CA ASP A 66 -23.41 -10.83 14.90
C ASP A 66 -24.85 -11.35 14.81
N THR A 67 -25.80 -10.65 15.43
CA THR A 67 -27.24 -10.98 15.35
C THR A 67 -27.74 -10.88 13.92
N PHE A 68 -27.43 -9.79 13.21
CA PHE A 68 -27.83 -9.65 11.81
C PHE A 68 -27.25 -10.76 10.94
N ILE A 69 -25.96 -11.07 11.10
CA ILE A 69 -25.31 -12.12 10.32
C ILE A 69 -25.97 -13.48 10.56
N GLN A 70 -26.23 -13.83 11.82
CA GLN A 70 -26.83 -15.13 12.15
C GLN A 70 -28.28 -15.23 11.69
N GLU A 71 -29.10 -14.26 12.04
CA GLU A 71 -30.55 -14.31 11.79
C GLU A 71 -30.89 -14.02 10.33
N ALA A 72 -30.27 -13.01 9.72
CA ALA A 72 -30.65 -12.56 8.37
C ALA A 72 -29.89 -13.28 7.25
N LEU A 73 -28.61 -13.61 7.46
CA LEU A 73 -27.75 -14.14 6.39
C LEU A 73 -27.64 -15.67 6.45
N ILE A 74 -27.37 -16.23 7.63
CA ILE A 74 -27.13 -17.67 7.79
C ILE A 74 -28.45 -18.45 7.88
N LYS A 75 -29.37 -18.09 8.78
CA LYS A 75 -30.67 -18.80 8.89
C LYS A 75 -31.50 -18.75 7.62
N SER A 76 -31.44 -17.62 6.91
CA SER A 76 -32.08 -17.45 5.61
C SER A 76 -31.37 -18.19 4.48
N LYS A 77 -30.26 -18.89 4.73
CA LYS A 77 -29.45 -19.64 3.75
C LYS A 77 -28.90 -18.79 2.60
N LEU A 78 -28.55 -17.52 2.87
CA LEU A 78 -27.80 -16.70 1.91
C LEU A 78 -26.33 -17.05 1.91
N PHE A 79 -25.81 -17.43 3.07
CA PHE A 79 -24.41 -17.83 3.25
C PHE A 79 -24.36 -19.06 4.14
N ASN A 80 -23.35 -19.90 3.94
CA ASN A 80 -23.17 -21.12 4.75
C ASN A 80 -22.49 -20.81 6.09
N SER A 81 -21.68 -19.75 6.14
CA SER A 81 -20.89 -19.41 7.32
C SER A 81 -20.60 -17.91 7.42
N LYS A 82 -20.16 -17.46 8.60
CA LYS A 82 -19.63 -16.10 8.78
C LYS A 82 -18.38 -15.84 7.95
N PHE A 83 -17.58 -16.88 7.68
CA PHE A 83 -16.40 -16.80 6.83
C PHE A 83 -16.80 -16.36 5.41
N ASP A 84 -17.81 -17.00 4.82
CA ASP A 84 -18.28 -16.67 3.46
C ASP A 84 -18.77 -15.22 3.37
N VAL A 85 -19.41 -14.73 4.45
CA VAL A 85 -19.86 -13.32 4.52
C VAL A 85 -18.66 -12.37 4.58
N LEU A 86 -17.68 -12.65 5.44
CA LEU A 86 -16.57 -11.75 5.75
C LEU A 86 -15.47 -11.75 4.68
N TRP A 87 -15.13 -12.91 4.14
CA TRP A 87 -14.00 -13.09 3.23
C TRP A 87 -14.40 -13.52 1.83
N GLY A 88 -15.60 -14.09 1.66
CA GLY A 88 -16.02 -14.67 0.40
C GLY A 88 -15.41 -16.06 0.19
N ASN A 89 -14.92 -16.31 -1.02
CA ASN A 89 -14.25 -17.56 -1.37
C ASN A 89 -12.78 -17.32 -1.76
N GLU A 90 -12.01 -18.39 -1.88
CA GLU A 90 -10.57 -18.31 -2.23
C GLU A 90 -10.30 -17.62 -3.57
N LYS A 91 -11.20 -17.77 -4.54
CA LYS A 91 -11.09 -17.11 -5.85
C LYS A 91 -11.20 -15.60 -5.69
N GLU A 92 -12.20 -15.10 -4.98
CA GLU A 92 -12.37 -13.68 -4.70
C GLU A 92 -11.19 -13.10 -3.91
N ILE A 93 -10.70 -13.84 -2.90
CA ILE A 93 -9.52 -13.44 -2.13
C ILE A 93 -8.30 -13.31 -3.05
N THR A 94 -8.10 -14.27 -3.96
CA THR A 94 -7.00 -14.27 -4.92
C THR A 94 -7.10 -13.09 -5.89
N GLU A 95 -8.29 -12.83 -6.44
CA GLU A 95 -8.55 -11.74 -7.38
C GLU A 95 -8.37 -10.35 -6.73
N THR A 96 -8.64 -10.23 -5.43
CA THR A 96 -8.51 -8.97 -4.68
C THR A 96 -7.17 -8.81 -3.96
N ALA A 97 -6.29 -9.81 -4.00
CA ALA A 97 -5.07 -9.86 -3.20
C ALA A 97 -4.14 -8.65 -3.38
N PHE A 98 -3.93 -8.18 -4.62
CA PHE A 98 -3.13 -6.98 -4.86
C PHE A 98 -3.75 -5.72 -4.23
N SER A 99 -5.07 -5.55 -4.38
CA SER A 99 -5.81 -4.43 -3.78
C SER A 99 -5.70 -4.41 -2.26
N ILE A 100 -5.74 -5.59 -1.63
CA ILE A 100 -5.52 -5.75 -0.18
C ILE A 100 -4.08 -5.36 0.17
N PHE A 101 -3.11 -5.93 -0.54
CA PHE A 101 -1.69 -5.64 -0.35
C PHE A 101 -1.39 -4.15 -0.43
N TYR A 102 -1.87 -3.48 -1.48
CA TYR A 102 -1.67 -2.05 -1.68
C TYR A 102 -2.32 -1.20 -0.59
N ARG A 103 -3.54 -1.53 -0.18
CA ARG A 103 -4.26 -0.78 0.88
C ARG A 103 -3.59 -0.91 2.26
N ILE A 104 -2.95 -2.04 2.54
CA ILE A 104 -2.13 -2.19 3.74
C ILE A 104 -1.02 -1.14 3.76
N PHE A 105 -0.32 -0.93 2.64
CA PHE A 105 0.70 0.12 2.55
C PHE A 105 0.08 1.52 2.70
N LEU A 106 -1.03 1.83 2.03
CA LEU A 106 -1.70 3.13 2.20
C LEU A 106 -1.99 3.44 3.68
N ASP A 107 -2.46 2.43 4.41
CA ASP A 107 -2.69 2.56 5.85
C ASP A 107 -1.39 2.72 6.64
N MET A 108 -0.30 2.02 6.29
CA MET A 108 1.01 2.16 6.94
C MET A 108 1.63 3.55 6.76
N TYR A 109 1.36 4.23 5.64
CA TYR A 109 1.81 5.61 5.38
C TYR A 109 0.88 6.68 5.98
N SER A 110 -0.20 6.31 6.68
CA SER A 110 -1.07 7.26 7.38
C SER A 110 -0.34 7.97 8.53
N SER A 111 -0.78 9.17 8.88
CA SER A 111 -0.19 9.98 9.96
C SER A 111 -0.08 9.26 11.30
N GLU A 112 -1.04 8.37 11.59
CA GLU A 112 -1.18 7.66 12.85
C GLU A 112 -0.24 6.45 12.95
N LEU A 113 0.18 5.89 11.81
CA LEU A 113 0.91 4.63 11.74
C LEU A 113 2.33 4.80 11.15
N LYS A 114 2.62 5.94 10.53
CA LYS A 114 3.86 6.17 9.78
C LYS A 114 5.12 5.90 10.59
N ASP A 115 5.19 6.39 11.82
CA ASP A 115 6.41 6.29 12.64
C ASP A 115 6.79 4.84 12.95
N LYS A 116 5.80 3.94 12.96
CA LYS A 116 6.02 2.51 13.22
C LYS A 116 6.41 1.75 11.96
N TYR A 117 5.73 2.00 10.83
CA TYR A 117 5.85 1.14 9.65
C TYR A 117 6.66 1.75 8.51
N VAL A 118 6.68 3.07 8.34
CA VAL A 118 7.38 3.72 7.22
C VAL A 118 8.87 3.38 7.18
N PRO A 119 9.62 3.36 8.29
CA PRO A 119 11.03 3.00 8.25
C PRO A 119 11.29 1.62 7.63
N ILE A 120 10.47 0.62 7.96
CA ILE A 120 10.64 -0.74 7.43
C ILE A 120 10.09 -0.85 6.00
N THR A 121 8.96 -0.20 5.70
CA THR A 121 8.37 -0.27 4.36
C THR A 121 9.26 0.44 3.35
N ASP A 122 9.80 1.61 3.66
CA ASP A 122 10.70 2.33 2.76
C ASP A 122 11.97 1.51 2.48
N GLN A 123 12.59 0.95 3.53
CA GLN A 123 13.77 0.07 3.39
C GLN A 123 13.52 -1.15 2.49
N VAL A 124 12.31 -1.72 2.47
CA VAL A 124 11.99 -2.80 1.54
C VAL A 124 11.75 -2.26 0.13
N LEU A 125 11.01 -1.14 0.01
CA LEU A 125 10.58 -0.59 -1.27
C LEU A 125 11.72 0.06 -2.08
N ILE A 126 12.82 0.47 -1.45
CA ILE A 126 14.01 0.96 -2.17
C ILE A 126 14.65 -0.09 -3.07
N ASP A 127 14.24 -1.36 -3.05
CA ASP A 127 14.72 -2.34 -4.04
C ASP A 127 14.30 -1.97 -5.48
N TYR A 128 13.25 -1.15 -5.62
CA TYR A 128 12.82 -0.58 -6.88
C TYR A 128 13.50 0.78 -7.14
N ALA A 129 14.38 0.84 -8.13
CA ALA A 129 15.25 1.97 -8.45
C ALA A 129 14.52 3.30 -8.68
N PRO A 130 13.39 3.39 -9.40
CA PRO A 130 12.66 4.65 -9.50
C PRO A 130 12.20 5.19 -8.15
N TYR A 131 11.76 4.31 -7.24
CA TYR A 131 11.40 4.72 -5.88
C TYR A 131 12.64 5.08 -5.05
N ALA A 132 13.70 4.30 -5.14
CA ALA A 132 14.97 4.60 -4.48
C ALA A 132 15.47 5.99 -4.86
N ARG A 133 15.42 6.35 -6.16
CA ARG A 133 15.74 7.70 -6.65
C ARG A 133 14.86 8.75 -6.00
N SER A 134 13.54 8.63 -6.14
CA SER A 134 12.60 9.65 -5.68
C SER A 134 12.68 9.85 -4.17
N LEU A 135 12.79 8.76 -3.39
CA LEU A 135 12.94 8.84 -1.94
C LEU A 135 14.28 9.48 -1.55
N THR A 136 15.39 9.05 -2.16
CA THR A 136 16.72 9.57 -1.82
C THR A 136 16.83 11.07 -2.10
N TYR A 137 16.36 11.54 -3.27
CA TYR A 137 16.34 12.97 -3.55
C TYR A 137 15.36 13.72 -2.65
N HIS A 138 14.17 13.18 -2.38
CA HIS A 138 13.21 13.80 -1.47
C HIS A 138 13.85 14.06 -0.10
N ASP A 139 14.58 13.08 0.45
CA ASP A 139 15.22 13.19 1.75
C ASP A 139 16.35 14.22 1.74
N ILE A 140 17.23 14.20 0.72
CA ILE A 140 18.29 15.21 0.55
C ILE A 140 17.69 16.63 0.46
N LEU A 141 16.70 16.83 -0.41
CA LEU A 141 16.09 18.14 -0.65
C LEU A 141 15.42 18.68 0.62
N LYS A 142 14.76 17.79 1.38
CA LYS A 142 14.09 18.14 2.64
C LYS A 142 15.09 18.45 3.76
N GLU A 143 16.12 17.62 3.93
CA GLU A 143 17.16 17.83 4.94
C GLU A 143 17.94 19.12 4.70
N GLN A 144 18.21 19.44 3.43
CA GLN A 144 18.96 20.63 3.03
C GLN A 144 18.07 21.87 2.84
N ASN A 145 16.75 21.74 3.05
CA ASN A 145 15.75 22.80 2.88
C ASN A 145 15.86 23.54 1.53
N ILE A 146 15.94 22.77 0.46
CA ILE A 146 16.16 23.24 -0.91
C ILE A 146 14.88 23.85 -1.48
N ALA A 147 15.02 24.98 -2.19
CA ALA A 147 13.91 25.64 -2.85
C ALA A 147 13.39 24.82 -4.03
N HIS A 148 12.10 24.97 -4.36
CA HIS A 148 11.42 24.20 -5.40
C HIS A 148 12.02 24.37 -6.81
N ASP A 149 12.68 25.50 -7.06
CA ASP A 149 13.32 25.89 -8.32
C ASP A 149 14.85 25.70 -8.32
N ASP A 150 15.43 25.17 -7.25
CA ASP A 150 16.87 24.96 -7.15
C ASP A 150 17.32 23.65 -7.84
N LEU A 151 17.94 23.82 -9.00
CA LEU A 151 18.43 22.73 -9.86
C LEU A 151 19.84 22.24 -9.50
N SER A 152 20.40 22.67 -8.38
CA SER A 152 21.80 22.37 -7.99
C SER A 152 22.10 20.87 -7.85
N TYR A 153 21.08 20.02 -7.70
CA TYR A 153 21.20 18.57 -7.56
C TYR A 153 20.98 17.79 -8.87
N GLY A 154 20.88 18.48 -10.01
CA GLY A 154 20.66 17.84 -11.31
C GLY A 154 19.26 17.24 -11.49
N VAL A 155 18.32 17.64 -10.64
CA VAL A 155 16.91 17.25 -10.66
C VAL A 155 16.05 18.48 -10.43
N ILE A 156 14.79 18.41 -10.86
CA ILE A 156 13.77 19.42 -10.54
C ILE A 156 13.11 19.01 -9.23
N PRO A 157 13.26 19.75 -8.12
CA PRO A 157 12.69 19.38 -6.83
C PRO A 157 11.19 19.09 -6.90
N ASP A 158 10.42 19.92 -7.61
CA ASP A 158 8.98 19.73 -7.79
C ASP A 158 8.63 18.38 -8.43
N GLU A 159 9.40 17.94 -9.43
CA GLU A 159 9.20 16.62 -10.06
C GLU A 159 9.46 15.50 -9.04
N ILE A 160 10.49 15.62 -8.20
CA ILE A 160 10.78 14.63 -7.16
C ILE A 160 9.60 14.51 -6.17
N PHE A 161 9.06 15.65 -5.71
CA PHE A 161 7.91 15.65 -4.80
C PHE A 161 6.65 15.08 -5.47
N SER A 162 6.40 15.40 -6.75
CA SER A 162 5.25 14.88 -7.49
C SER A 162 5.37 13.40 -7.87
N ASP A 163 6.58 12.90 -8.10
CA ASP A 163 6.85 11.53 -8.52
C ASP A 163 6.89 10.55 -7.34
N LEU A 164 7.09 11.01 -6.11
CA LEU A 164 7.20 10.14 -4.94
C LEU A 164 5.96 9.23 -4.74
N PRO A 165 4.71 9.72 -4.84
CA PRO A 165 3.54 8.86 -4.73
C PRO A 165 3.42 7.81 -5.85
N SER A 166 3.70 8.19 -7.10
CA SER A 166 3.58 7.29 -8.24
C SER A 166 4.68 6.22 -8.23
N SER A 167 5.92 6.61 -7.96
CA SER A 167 7.05 5.68 -7.79
C SER A 167 6.83 4.72 -6.61
N ARG A 168 6.22 5.18 -5.51
CA ARG A 168 5.83 4.31 -4.38
C ARG A 168 4.82 3.25 -4.79
N PHE A 169 3.77 3.63 -5.52
CA PHE A 169 2.80 2.66 -6.05
C PHE A 169 3.47 1.58 -6.91
N LEU A 170 4.41 1.98 -7.77
CA LEU A 170 5.18 1.06 -8.60
C LEU A 170 6.10 0.16 -7.77
N ALA A 171 6.75 0.69 -6.73
CA ALA A 171 7.56 -0.11 -5.81
C ALA A 171 6.72 -1.14 -5.06
N ILE A 172 5.52 -0.77 -4.58
CA ILE A 172 4.59 -1.70 -3.92
C ILE A 172 4.17 -2.79 -4.90
N SER A 173 3.90 -2.43 -6.16
CA SER A 173 3.57 -3.38 -7.23
C SER A 173 4.74 -4.34 -7.52
N PHE A 174 5.95 -3.81 -7.58
CA PHE A 174 7.18 -4.58 -7.78
C PHE A 174 7.41 -5.57 -6.63
N LEU A 175 7.28 -5.12 -5.38
CA LEU A 175 7.37 -5.98 -4.21
C LEU A 175 6.28 -7.08 -4.22
N TYR A 176 5.04 -6.71 -4.52
CA TYR A 176 3.94 -7.67 -4.61
C TYR A 176 4.26 -8.78 -5.60
N LYS A 177 4.83 -8.47 -6.77
CA LYS A 177 5.22 -9.51 -7.74
C LYS A 177 6.26 -10.48 -7.19
N LYS A 178 7.18 -10.02 -6.36
CA LYS A 178 8.18 -10.88 -5.70
C LYS A 178 7.57 -11.77 -4.63
N CYS A 179 6.52 -11.30 -3.94
CA CYS A 179 5.96 -11.96 -2.76
C CYS A 179 4.53 -12.47 -2.87
N GLN A 180 3.86 -12.35 -4.03
CA GLN A 180 2.42 -12.58 -4.18
C GLN A 180 1.96 -13.95 -3.69
N PHE A 181 2.73 -15.01 -3.95
CA PHE A 181 2.37 -16.36 -3.57
C PHE A 181 2.49 -16.58 -2.05
N GLU A 182 3.56 -16.08 -1.43
CA GLU A 182 3.72 -16.13 0.02
C GLU A 182 2.69 -15.25 0.72
N PHE A 183 2.44 -14.05 0.20
CA PHE A 183 1.39 -13.15 0.69
C PHE A 183 0.02 -13.82 0.67
N LEU A 184 -0.39 -14.38 -0.47
CA LEU A 184 -1.67 -15.04 -0.61
C LEU A 184 -1.79 -16.21 0.36
N LYS A 185 -0.73 -17.00 0.52
CA LYS A 185 -0.68 -18.10 1.49
C LYS A 185 -0.90 -17.63 2.93
N ILE A 186 -0.14 -16.63 3.39
CA ILE A 186 -0.27 -16.14 4.78
C ILE A 186 -1.62 -15.43 5.01
N PHE A 187 -2.16 -14.80 3.97
CA PHE A 187 -3.43 -14.10 4.04
C PHE A 187 -4.61 -15.08 4.08
N LEU A 188 -4.62 -16.11 3.24
CA LEU A 188 -5.61 -17.20 3.30
C LEU A 188 -5.59 -17.89 4.67
N ASP A 189 -4.40 -18.21 5.19
CA ASP A 189 -4.29 -18.78 6.54
C ASP A 189 -4.88 -17.82 7.60
N PHE A 190 -4.66 -16.51 7.49
CA PHE A 190 -5.29 -15.54 8.37
C PHE A 190 -6.82 -15.50 8.24
N THR A 191 -7.37 -15.54 7.02
CA THR A 191 -8.82 -15.49 6.81
C THR A 191 -9.51 -16.73 7.37
N HIS A 192 -8.94 -17.92 7.17
CA HIS A 192 -9.50 -19.17 7.72
C HIS A 192 -9.55 -19.17 9.25
N ASN A 193 -8.59 -18.50 9.90
CA ASN A 193 -8.53 -18.39 11.35
C ASN A 193 -9.34 -17.21 11.93
N THR A 194 -9.93 -16.35 11.08
CA THR A 194 -10.62 -15.12 11.53
C THR A 194 -12.06 -15.08 11.04
N THR A 195 -13.00 -15.60 11.81
CA THR A 195 -14.43 -15.69 11.40
C THR A 195 -15.34 -14.66 12.08
N SER A 196 -14.77 -13.74 12.85
CA SER A 196 -15.50 -12.74 13.64
C SER A 196 -15.28 -11.33 13.12
N PHE A 197 -16.36 -10.55 13.12
CA PHE A 197 -16.35 -9.11 12.80
C PHE A 197 -15.95 -8.25 14.00
N PHE A 198 -15.95 -8.83 15.20
CA PHE A 198 -15.65 -8.11 16.43
C PHE A 198 -14.18 -7.70 16.50
N LYS A 199 -13.92 -6.39 16.57
CA LYS A 199 -12.55 -5.81 16.63
C LYS A 199 -11.64 -6.31 15.51
N ILE A 200 -12.21 -6.55 14.32
CA ILE A 200 -11.48 -7.11 13.19
C ILE A 200 -10.28 -6.25 12.79
N ASP A 201 -10.36 -4.92 12.94
CA ASP A 201 -9.26 -3.98 12.70
C ASP A 201 -8.05 -4.25 13.63
N SER A 202 -8.33 -4.48 14.91
CA SER A 202 -7.32 -4.78 15.92
C SER A 202 -6.75 -6.19 15.75
N ILE A 203 -7.60 -7.17 15.41
CA ILE A 203 -7.19 -8.54 15.10
C ILE A 203 -6.30 -8.55 13.86
N PHE A 204 -6.70 -7.84 12.80
CA PHE A 204 -5.93 -7.70 11.57
C PHE A 204 -4.56 -7.08 11.85
N LYS A 205 -4.50 -5.98 12.61
CA LYS A 205 -3.23 -5.39 13.00
C LYS A 205 -2.35 -6.37 13.78
N ASN A 206 -2.86 -6.95 14.86
CA ASN A 206 -2.02 -7.69 15.80
C ASN A 206 -1.67 -9.09 15.29
N ASN A 207 -2.59 -9.78 14.63
CA ASN A 207 -2.46 -11.19 14.25
C ASN A 207 -2.06 -11.40 12.78
N PHE A 208 -2.15 -10.36 11.95
CA PHE A 208 -1.70 -10.42 10.56
C PHE A 208 -0.58 -9.42 10.30
N ILE A 209 -0.82 -8.12 10.51
CA ILE A 209 0.17 -7.10 10.14
C ILE A 209 1.46 -7.26 10.94
N ASP A 210 1.37 -7.18 12.26
CA ASP A 210 2.53 -7.14 13.15
C ASP A 210 3.31 -8.46 13.22
N THR A 211 2.65 -9.57 12.89
CA THR A 211 3.19 -10.93 13.12
C THR A 211 3.48 -11.70 11.84
N LYS A 212 2.76 -11.45 10.74
CA LYS A 212 2.91 -12.19 9.48
C LYS A 212 3.35 -11.29 8.32
N PHE A 213 2.68 -10.16 8.11
CA PHE A 213 2.93 -9.28 6.97
C PHE A 213 4.29 -8.58 7.05
N ILE A 214 4.63 -8.01 8.21
CA ILE A 214 5.94 -7.37 8.39
C ILE A 214 7.09 -8.36 8.22
N GLU A 215 6.93 -9.57 8.77
CA GLU A 215 7.91 -10.65 8.61
C GLU A 215 8.01 -11.12 7.15
N LEU A 216 6.90 -11.14 6.40
CA LEU A 216 6.93 -11.41 4.97
C LEU A 216 7.76 -10.37 4.22
N ILE A 217 7.44 -9.07 4.35
CA ILE A 217 8.11 -8.04 3.55
C ILE A 217 9.61 -7.91 3.90
N LYS A 218 9.99 -8.19 5.15
CA LYS A 218 11.40 -8.23 5.59
C LYS A 218 12.25 -9.25 4.83
N LYS A 219 11.67 -10.36 4.37
CA LYS A 219 12.40 -11.35 3.54
C LYS A 219 12.85 -10.77 2.20
N TYR A 220 12.21 -9.71 1.75
CA TYR A 220 12.49 -9.03 0.48
C TYR A 220 13.31 -7.77 0.67
N MET A 221 13.93 -7.60 1.85
CA MET A 221 14.90 -6.55 2.07
C MET A 221 15.98 -6.58 0.97
N PRO A 222 16.29 -5.44 0.36
CA PRO A 222 17.31 -5.40 -0.67
C PRO A 222 18.69 -5.80 -0.11
N THR A 223 19.43 -6.56 -0.90
CA THR A 223 20.80 -7.02 -0.60
C THR A 223 21.80 -6.34 -1.53
N SER A 224 23.07 -6.74 -1.51
CA SER A 224 24.13 -6.18 -2.39
C SER A 224 23.79 -6.17 -3.88
N ASP A 225 22.90 -7.07 -4.31
CA ASP A 225 22.51 -7.21 -5.71
C ASP A 225 21.33 -6.29 -6.08
N SER A 226 20.81 -5.53 -5.12
CA SER A 226 19.71 -4.59 -5.33
C SER A 226 20.13 -3.43 -6.23
N LEU A 227 19.42 -3.28 -7.33
CA LEU A 227 19.60 -2.16 -8.25
C LEU A 227 19.19 -0.84 -7.61
N GLY A 228 18.16 -0.83 -6.76
CA GLY A 228 17.73 0.37 -6.09
C GLY A 228 18.67 0.83 -4.98
N LEU A 229 19.30 -0.08 -4.21
CA LEU A 229 20.39 0.29 -3.30
C LEU A 229 21.57 0.90 -4.05
N ARG A 230 21.93 0.33 -5.21
CA ARG A 230 23.00 0.89 -6.05
C ARG A 230 22.65 2.30 -6.52
N VAL A 231 21.40 2.53 -6.93
CA VAL A 231 20.92 3.87 -7.33
C VAL A 231 21.00 4.85 -6.16
N GLN A 232 20.52 4.47 -4.98
CA GLN A 232 20.61 5.30 -3.78
C GLN A 232 22.07 5.65 -3.45
N GLN A 233 22.98 4.67 -3.49
CA GLN A 233 24.39 4.88 -3.21
C GLN A 233 25.03 5.86 -4.18
N LEU A 234 24.81 5.69 -5.50
CA LEU A 234 25.35 6.60 -6.51
C LEU A 234 24.81 8.03 -6.37
N ILE A 235 23.55 8.18 -5.98
CA ILE A 235 22.98 9.52 -5.71
C ILE A 235 23.70 10.17 -4.54
N ILE A 236 23.90 9.44 -3.43
CA ILE A 236 24.52 9.97 -2.21
C ILE A 236 26.03 10.22 -2.38
N SER A 237 26.75 9.30 -3.04
CA SER A 237 28.20 9.36 -3.12
C SER A 237 28.72 10.25 -4.24
N ASP A 238 27.95 10.39 -5.32
CA ASP A 238 28.40 11.05 -6.53
C ASP A 238 27.49 12.23 -6.87
N ILE A 239 26.21 11.95 -7.16
CA ILE A 239 25.35 12.92 -7.83
C ILE A 239 24.97 14.10 -6.91
N SER A 240 24.82 13.88 -5.61
CA SER A 240 24.47 14.95 -4.67
C SER A 240 25.56 16.02 -4.52
N HIS A 241 26.80 15.73 -4.94
CA HIS A 241 27.88 16.71 -4.99
C HIS A 241 27.81 17.67 -6.18
N SER A 242 26.81 17.54 -7.06
CA SER A 242 26.60 18.43 -8.21
C SER A 242 26.55 19.91 -7.80
N LYS A 243 25.95 20.23 -6.65
CA LYS A 243 25.85 21.60 -6.13
C LYS A 243 27.23 22.24 -5.93
N ASP A 244 28.15 21.50 -5.31
CA ASP A 244 29.50 21.98 -5.04
C ASP A 244 30.27 22.17 -6.37
N LEU A 245 30.12 21.21 -7.30
CA LEU A 245 30.77 21.27 -8.61
C LEU A 245 30.27 22.41 -9.51
N ILE A 246 29.01 22.82 -9.34
CA ILE A 246 28.42 24.00 -10.00
C ILE A 246 29.02 25.28 -9.40
N ALA A 247 29.12 25.36 -8.06
CA ALA A 247 29.74 26.51 -7.40
C ALA A 247 31.23 26.68 -7.75
N GLU A 248 31.94 25.58 -7.98
CA GLU A 248 33.35 25.55 -8.39
C GLU A 248 33.60 25.83 -9.88
N TYR A 249 32.57 26.08 -10.70
CA TYR A 249 32.72 26.32 -12.14
C TYR A 249 33.82 27.32 -12.54
N PRO A 250 33.96 28.47 -11.86
CA PRO A 250 35.00 29.45 -12.19
C PRO A 250 36.45 28.97 -11.97
N ASN A 251 36.67 27.92 -11.17
CA ASN A 251 38.00 27.44 -10.76
C ASN A 251 38.24 25.96 -11.13
N THR A 252 37.83 25.58 -12.35
CA THR A 252 37.92 24.18 -12.80
C THR A 252 39.37 23.73 -12.93
N ASN A 253 39.78 22.75 -12.13
CA ASN A 253 41.04 22.01 -12.26
C ASN A 253 40.79 20.56 -12.71
N GLU A 254 41.86 19.79 -12.95
CA GLU A 254 41.77 18.39 -13.41
C GLU A 254 40.94 17.51 -12.47
N THR A 255 41.01 17.73 -11.15
CA THR A 255 40.23 16.96 -10.16
C THR A 255 38.74 17.30 -10.23
N THR A 256 38.40 18.58 -10.34
CA THR A 256 37.00 19.02 -10.53
C THR A 256 36.43 18.48 -11.85
N ALA A 257 37.24 18.41 -12.91
CA ALA A 257 36.83 17.81 -14.18
C ALA A 257 36.51 16.32 -14.05
N LEU A 258 37.36 15.53 -13.38
CA LEU A 258 37.12 14.11 -13.12
C LEU A 258 35.86 13.86 -12.27
N ARG A 259 35.61 14.71 -11.26
CA ARG A 259 34.38 14.62 -10.44
C ARG A 259 33.12 14.89 -11.25
N ARG A 260 33.15 15.85 -12.19
CA ARG A 260 32.02 16.09 -13.10
C ARG A 260 31.76 14.90 -14.02
N GLU A 261 32.83 14.29 -14.53
CA GLU A 261 32.71 13.07 -15.34
C GLU A 261 32.10 11.91 -14.54
N LEU A 262 32.52 11.72 -13.28
CA LEU A 262 31.91 10.74 -12.38
C LEU A 262 30.41 10.99 -12.20
N VAL A 263 30.00 12.22 -11.89
CA VAL A 263 28.57 12.59 -11.75
C VAL A 263 27.79 12.28 -13.02
N TYR A 264 28.34 12.61 -14.19
CA TYR A 264 27.72 12.32 -15.47
C TYR A 264 27.53 10.81 -15.67
N LEU A 265 28.58 10.01 -15.48
CA LEU A 265 28.53 8.55 -15.63
C LEU A 265 27.55 7.90 -14.65
N SER A 266 27.54 8.34 -13.39
CA SER A 266 26.62 7.85 -12.37
C SER A 266 25.18 8.20 -12.68
N SER A 267 24.91 9.42 -13.18
CA SER A 267 23.57 9.85 -13.61
C SER A 267 23.06 9.03 -14.81
N GLU A 268 23.91 8.82 -15.82
CA GLU A 268 23.61 7.97 -16.98
C GLU A 268 23.29 6.53 -16.59
N TYR A 269 24.07 5.97 -15.66
CA TYR A 269 23.85 4.62 -15.14
C TYR A 269 22.53 4.51 -14.38
N VAL A 270 22.26 5.44 -13.45
CA VAL A 270 21.00 5.51 -12.69
C VAL A 270 19.80 5.54 -13.64
N PHE A 271 19.83 6.40 -14.65
CA PHE A 271 18.76 6.50 -15.65
C PHE A 271 18.51 5.17 -16.37
N LYS A 272 19.57 4.50 -16.85
CA LYS A 272 19.46 3.21 -17.57
C LYS A 272 18.91 2.11 -16.68
N ILE A 273 19.33 2.05 -15.42
CA ILE A 273 18.81 1.07 -14.45
C ILE A 273 17.33 1.29 -14.15
N MET A 274 16.91 2.55 -13.95
CA MET A 274 15.50 2.87 -13.75
C MET A 274 14.66 2.41 -14.94
N LYS A 275 15.08 2.76 -16.16
CA LYS A 275 14.37 2.35 -17.40
C LYS A 275 14.27 0.83 -17.55
N LEU A 276 15.31 0.10 -17.14
CA LEU A 276 15.31 -1.36 -17.15
C LEU A 276 14.28 -1.93 -16.18
N GLN A 277 14.22 -1.43 -14.94
CA GLN A 277 13.25 -1.92 -13.95
C GLN A 277 11.81 -1.50 -14.26
N GLU A 278 11.59 -0.31 -14.84
CA GLU A 278 10.28 0.10 -15.37
C GLU A 278 9.80 -0.88 -16.45
N LYS A 279 10.68 -1.21 -17.41
CA LYS A 279 10.38 -2.18 -18.48
C LYS A 279 10.13 -3.58 -17.91
N TYR A 280 10.89 -3.99 -16.90
CA TYR A 280 10.65 -5.27 -16.23
C TYR A 280 9.26 -5.29 -15.60
N LEU A 281 8.90 -4.27 -14.83
CA LEU A 281 7.59 -4.18 -14.16
C LEU A 281 6.42 -4.12 -15.17
N SER A 282 6.58 -3.42 -16.29
CA SER A 282 5.53 -3.31 -17.32
C SER A 282 5.18 -4.64 -17.99
N LEU A 283 6.06 -5.65 -17.94
CA LEU A 283 5.72 -7.01 -18.41
C LEU A 283 4.68 -7.70 -17.52
N TYR A 284 4.48 -7.21 -16.29
CA TYR A 284 3.68 -7.87 -15.26
C TYR A 284 2.49 -7.05 -14.76
N LEU A 285 2.47 -5.75 -15.03
CA LEU A 285 1.27 -4.94 -14.89
C LEU A 285 0.41 -5.23 -16.12
N PRO A 286 -0.79 -5.82 -15.97
CA PRO A 286 -1.78 -5.74 -17.04
C PRO A 286 -1.92 -4.27 -17.40
N ASN A 287 -2.10 -3.93 -18.67
CA ASN A 287 -2.50 -2.59 -19.07
C ASN A 287 -3.80 -2.27 -18.32
N HIS A 288 -3.69 -1.63 -17.16
CA HIS A 288 -4.78 -0.96 -16.49
C HIS A 288 -5.00 0.32 -17.30
N SER A 289 -5.59 0.14 -18.48
CA SER A 289 -6.23 1.23 -19.20
C SER A 289 -7.25 1.87 -18.27
N ASN A 290 -7.12 3.19 -18.13
CA ASN A 290 -8.01 4.09 -17.40
C ASN A 290 -9.50 3.72 -17.47
#